data_AF-A0A811LI15-F1
#
_entry.id   AF-A0A811LI15-F1
#
_cell.length_a   1.000
_cell.length_b   1.000
_cell.length_c   1.000
_cell.angle_alpha   90.00
_cell.angle_beta   90.00
_cell.angle_gamma   90.00
#
_symmetry.space_group_name_H-M   'P 1'
#
loop_
_entity.id
_entity.type
_entity.pdbx_description
1 polymer ?
#
loop_
_entity_poly.entity_id
_entity_poly.type
_entity_poly.pdbx_seq_one_letter_code
_entity_poly.pdbx_strand_id
1 'polypeptide(L)'
;MGCGASKAALLLPHPAVDTEFGPIEGKRILLRDRRVVNVFLGVPFAEPPIGNRRFKRPESPEPWTKTLPCKVYKKRPMQTNYIWDITHTGRGVSEDCLYLNIMAPAWSNKEFKNGFPVCVYVHGGGYVMDSAAGYRYGNIARTLVSKEVLVVTPEYRLGYFGFFCLDDKHCKGNFALWDQAMALKFVKDNIAKFGGDPEKITVMGQSAGGTSTDLLSLSPITRDLFHQKICMAGSAENQWSMSEKEWVIKRCREKALKLGFVRTSESPEWTEEENKQCMEYLRKLPSAKLVYPVHSKFNIF
;
A
#
# COMPACT_ATOMS: atom_id res chain seq x y z
N MET A 1 -18.77 23.08 4.09
CA MET A 1 -19.97 22.89 4.94
C MET A 1 -19.88 21.55 5.65
N GLY A 2 -19.87 21.58 6.98
CA GLY A 2 -19.44 20.48 7.84
C GLY A 2 -20.37 19.27 7.78
N CYS A 3 -19.79 18.10 7.58
CA CYS A 3 -20.49 16.83 7.71
C CYS A 3 -20.59 16.53 9.20
N GLY A 4 -21.71 16.91 9.82
CA GLY A 4 -22.03 16.55 11.19
C GLY A 4 -22.09 15.03 11.31
N ALA A 5 -21.08 14.44 11.96
CA ALA A 5 -21.22 13.10 12.50
C ALA A 5 -22.39 13.17 13.50
N SER A 6 -23.44 12.39 13.24
CA SER A 6 -24.58 12.24 14.17
C SER A 6 -24.05 11.97 15.58
N LYS A 7 -24.53 12.72 16.59
CA LYS A 7 -24.18 12.56 18.01
C LYS A 7 -24.31 11.11 18.51
N ALA A 8 -25.11 10.27 17.85
CA ALA A 8 -25.26 8.85 18.19
C ALA A 8 -24.00 8.00 17.94
N ALA A 9 -23.15 8.36 16.97
CA ALA A 9 -21.90 7.63 16.72
C ALA A 9 -20.84 7.86 17.81
N LEU A 10 -20.94 8.96 18.57
CA LEU A 10 -20.02 9.30 19.66
C LEU A 10 -20.24 8.49 20.95
N LEU A 11 -21.35 7.76 21.07
CA LEU A 11 -21.70 7.01 22.29
C LEU A 11 -21.32 5.53 22.24
N LEU A 12 -21.03 4.98 21.06
CA LEU A 12 -20.63 3.58 20.94
C LEU A 12 -19.15 3.42 21.29
N PRO A 13 -18.76 2.41 22.07
CA PRO A 13 -17.36 2.16 22.37
C PRO A 13 -16.59 1.93 21.06
N HIS A 14 -15.33 2.36 21.04
CA HIS A 14 -14.46 2.14 19.90
C HIS A 14 -14.23 0.63 19.68
N PRO A 15 -14.20 0.17 18.42
CA PRO A 15 -13.93 -1.22 18.13
C PRO A 15 -12.44 -1.51 18.36
N ALA A 16 -12.15 -2.57 19.12
CA ALA A 16 -10.79 -3.07 19.33
C ALA A 16 -10.65 -4.47 18.73
N VAL A 17 -9.47 -4.78 18.19
CA VAL A 17 -9.14 -6.07 17.57
C VAL A 17 -7.69 -6.43 17.90
N ASP A 18 -7.44 -7.67 18.28
CA ASP A 18 -6.09 -8.20 18.48
C ASP A 18 -5.57 -8.81 17.18
N THR A 19 -4.69 -8.10 16.46
CA THR A 19 -4.02 -8.67 15.28
C THR A 19 -2.99 -9.72 15.70
N GLU A 20 -2.36 -10.40 14.76
CA GLU A 20 -1.20 -11.27 15.06
C GLU A 20 -0.02 -10.51 15.69
N PHE A 21 0.09 -9.20 15.44
CA PHE A 21 1.18 -8.36 15.94
C PHE A 21 0.81 -7.63 17.23
N GLY A 22 -0.47 -7.40 17.50
CA GLY A 22 -0.91 -6.81 18.77
C GLY A 22 -2.28 -6.12 18.73
N PRO A 23 -2.73 -5.56 19.86
CA PRO A 23 -4.02 -4.90 19.98
C PRO A 23 -4.07 -3.58 19.18
N ILE A 24 -5.17 -3.35 18.47
CA ILE A 24 -5.47 -2.08 17.79
C ILE A 24 -6.87 -1.58 18.13
N GLU A 25 -7.06 -0.26 18.11
CA GLU A 25 -8.34 0.40 18.36
C GLU A 25 -8.73 1.30 17.19
N GLY A 26 -9.88 1.01 16.58
CA GLY A 26 -10.44 1.79 15.48
C GLY A 26 -11.48 2.83 15.93
N LYS A 27 -12.37 3.20 15.02
CA LYS A 27 -13.53 4.05 15.28
C LYS A 27 -14.76 3.51 14.60
N ARG A 28 -15.93 3.96 15.04
CA ARG A 28 -17.22 3.67 14.40
C ARG A 28 -17.74 4.87 13.65
N ILE A 29 -18.42 4.61 12.55
CA ILE A 29 -19.20 5.62 11.83
C ILE A 29 -20.61 5.12 11.62
N LEU A 30 -21.56 6.06 11.57
CA LEU A 30 -22.97 5.78 11.33
C LEU A 30 -23.30 6.08 9.87
N LEU A 31 -23.87 5.11 9.18
CA LEU A 31 -24.42 5.29 7.84
C LEU A 31 -25.80 5.96 7.92
N ARG A 32 -26.31 6.45 6.77
CA ARG A 32 -27.62 7.13 6.70
C ARG A 32 -28.79 6.22 7.10
N ASP A 33 -28.67 4.93 6.83
CA ASP A 33 -29.63 3.89 7.20
C ASP A 33 -29.46 3.38 8.64
N ARG A 34 -28.68 4.10 9.47
CA ARG A 34 -28.39 3.79 10.87
C ARG A 34 -27.54 2.54 11.10
N ARG A 35 -27.02 1.89 10.06
CA ARG A 35 -26.02 0.83 10.24
C ARG A 35 -24.68 1.41 10.68
N VAL A 36 -23.97 0.65 11.50
CA VAL A 36 -22.66 1.03 12.06
C VAL A 36 -21.55 0.32 11.30
N VAL A 37 -20.50 1.06 10.94
CA VAL A 37 -19.31 0.52 10.27
C VAL A 37 -18.11 0.70 11.21
N ASN A 38 -17.37 -0.39 11.43
CA ASN A 38 -16.08 -0.35 12.11
C ASN A 38 -15.02 0.11 11.11
N VAL A 39 -14.18 1.06 11.52
CA VAL A 39 -13.16 1.70 10.67
C VAL A 39 -11.83 1.70 11.41
N PHE A 40 -10.84 1.02 10.85
CA PHE A 40 -9.45 1.02 11.32
C PHE A 40 -8.60 1.68 10.25
N LEU A 41 -7.90 2.76 10.59
CA LEU A 41 -7.07 3.52 9.67
C LEU A 41 -5.62 3.49 10.15
N GLY A 42 -4.69 3.22 9.26
CA GLY A 42 -3.28 3.24 9.59
C GLY A 42 -2.83 2.02 10.40
N VAL A 43 -3.32 0.83 10.06
CA VAL A 43 -2.87 -0.43 10.67
C VAL A 43 -1.54 -0.84 10.02
N PRO A 44 -0.45 -0.98 10.78
CA PRO A 44 0.84 -1.38 10.20
C PRO A 44 0.76 -2.85 9.76
N PHE A 45 1.16 -3.11 8.51
CA PHE A 45 1.29 -4.47 7.98
C PHE A 45 2.75 -4.85 7.70
N ALA A 46 3.66 -3.87 7.75
CA ALA A 46 5.10 -4.04 7.60
C ALA A 46 5.86 -3.04 8.47
N GLU A 47 7.12 -3.33 8.71
CA GLU A 47 8.07 -2.38 9.30
C GLU A 47 8.30 -1.17 8.38
N PRO A 48 8.50 0.04 8.95
CA PRO A 48 8.78 1.24 8.16
C PRO A 48 10.02 1.02 7.25
N PRO A 49 9.91 1.19 5.92
CA PRO A 49 10.99 0.91 4.98
C PRO A 49 12.02 2.07 4.93
N ILE A 50 12.48 2.53 6.09
CA ILE A 50 13.37 3.67 6.28
C ILE A 50 14.81 3.24 6.55
N GLY A 51 15.76 4.16 6.35
CA GLY A 51 17.17 3.93 6.63
C GLY A 51 17.70 2.68 5.91
N ASN A 52 18.20 1.70 6.67
CA ASN A 52 18.74 0.46 6.13
C ASN A 52 17.69 -0.47 5.49
N ARG A 53 16.39 -0.27 5.77
CA ARG A 53 15.28 -0.99 5.13
C ARG A 53 14.85 -0.35 3.80
N ARG A 54 15.32 0.86 3.49
CA ARG A 54 15.07 1.48 2.18
C ARG A 54 15.68 0.62 1.07
N PHE A 55 14.89 0.39 0.01
CA PHE A 55 15.20 -0.49 -1.12
C PHE A 55 15.47 -1.94 -0.71
N LYS A 56 14.72 -2.45 0.27
CA LYS A 56 14.64 -3.87 0.61
C LYS A 56 13.19 -4.34 0.56
N ARG A 57 13.01 -5.67 0.55
CA ARG A 57 11.68 -6.26 0.76
C ARG A 57 11.11 -5.78 2.10
N PRO A 58 9.79 -5.59 2.21
CA PRO A 58 9.17 -5.28 3.49
C PRO A 58 9.40 -6.44 4.46
N GLU A 59 9.48 -6.11 5.74
CA GLU A 59 9.70 -7.04 6.84
C GLU A 59 8.48 -6.96 7.77
N SER A 60 8.12 -8.07 8.43
CA SER A 60 6.97 -8.09 9.34
C SER A 60 7.14 -7.08 10.48
N PRO A 61 6.06 -6.42 10.93
CA PRO A 61 6.07 -5.55 12.10
C PRO A 61 6.59 -6.28 13.34
N GLU A 62 7.37 -5.58 14.16
CA GLU A 62 7.65 -6.02 15.52
C GLU A 62 6.33 -6.07 16.32
N PRO A 63 6.05 -7.16 17.05
CA PRO A 63 4.87 -7.23 17.90
C PRO A 63 4.82 -6.12 18.96
N TRP A 64 3.62 -5.66 19.28
CA TRP A 64 3.38 -4.65 20.31
C TRP A 64 2.37 -5.13 21.34
N THR A 65 2.54 -4.67 22.59
CA THR A 65 1.63 -5.01 23.70
C THR A 65 0.65 -3.88 24.03
N LYS A 66 1.00 -2.64 23.69
CA LYS A 66 0.15 -1.46 23.92
C LYS A 66 -0.81 -1.27 22.75
N THR A 67 -2.10 -1.07 23.04
CA THR A 67 -3.12 -0.83 22.02
C THR A 67 -2.77 0.35 21.13
N LEU A 68 -2.63 0.10 19.82
CA LEU A 68 -2.34 1.16 18.86
C LEU A 68 -3.63 1.86 18.39
N PRO A 69 -3.70 3.20 18.44
CA PRO A 69 -4.85 3.94 17.93
C PRO A 69 -4.83 4.01 16.40
N CYS A 70 -5.68 3.20 15.76
CA CYS A 70 -5.88 3.14 14.31
C CYS A 70 -7.12 3.94 13.90
N LYS A 71 -7.18 5.24 14.25
CA LYS A 71 -8.35 6.12 14.03
C LYS A 71 -8.16 7.14 12.90
N VAL A 72 -6.94 7.30 12.41
CA VAL A 72 -6.54 8.32 11.43
C VAL A 72 -5.68 7.70 10.34
N TYR A 73 -5.85 8.19 9.10
CA TYR A 73 -4.93 7.83 8.01
C TYR A 73 -3.50 8.21 8.37
N LYS A 74 -2.56 7.34 8.01
CA LYS A 74 -1.12 7.61 8.14
C LYS A 74 -0.65 8.47 6.97
N LYS A 75 0.65 8.76 6.93
CA LYS A 75 1.25 9.52 5.84
C LYS A 75 1.23 8.70 4.55
N ARG A 76 1.12 9.39 3.43
CA ARG A 76 1.13 8.77 2.10
C ARG A 76 2.55 8.33 1.73
N PRO A 77 2.72 7.36 0.81
CA PRO A 77 4.04 7.03 0.28
C PRO A 77 4.73 8.24 -0.35
N MET A 78 6.07 8.24 -0.32
CA MET A 78 6.89 9.28 -0.95
C MET A 78 6.52 9.46 -2.43
N GLN A 79 6.07 10.67 -2.78
CA GLN A 79 5.64 11.07 -4.11
C GLN A 79 5.59 12.60 -4.20
N THR A 80 5.37 13.15 -5.40
CA THR A 80 5.10 14.59 -5.54
C THR A 80 3.80 14.94 -4.82
N ASN A 81 3.85 15.91 -3.92
CA ASN A 81 2.69 16.31 -3.12
C ASN A 81 2.01 17.52 -3.78
N TYR A 82 0.99 17.26 -4.61
CA TYR A 82 0.29 18.32 -5.33
C TYR A 82 -0.70 19.07 -4.44
N ILE A 83 -1.13 20.26 -4.86
CA ILE A 83 -2.12 21.05 -4.09
C ILE A 83 -3.44 20.28 -3.93
N TRP A 84 -3.89 19.57 -4.97
CA TRP A 84 -5.09 18.74 -4.87
C TRP A 84 -4.90 17.58 -3.88
N ASP A 85 -3.71 16.99 -3.78
CA ASP A 85 -3.41 15.93 -2.82
C ASP A 85 -3.55 16.40 -1.38
N ILE A 86 -3.03 17.59 -1.10
CA ILE A 86 -3.10 18.23 0.21
C ILE A 86 -4.55 18.49 0.58
N THR A 87 -5.36 19.01 -0.34
CA THR A 87 -6.77 19.34 -0.07
C THR A 87 -7.66 18.10 0.01
N HIS A 88 -7.38 17.05 -0.77
CA HIS A 88 -8.21 15.84 -0.81
C HIS A 88 -7.90 14.88 0.34
N THR A 89 -6.62 14.66 0.64
CA THR A 89 -6.20 13.68 1.66
C THR A 89 -5.95 14.33 3.02
N GLY A 90 -5.42 15.55 3.04
CA GLY A 90 -4.94 16.21 4.26
C GLY A 90 -3.77 15.48 4.92
N ARG A 91 -3.04 14.63 4.17
CA ARG A 91 -1.91 13.83 4.68
C ARG A 91 -0.65 14.17 3.90
N GLY A 92 0.43 14.46 4.64
CA GLY A 92 1.76 14.60 4.05
C GLY A 92 2.33 13.26 3.57
N VAL A 93 3.52 13.32 2.96
CA VAL A 93 4.25 12.16 2.46
C VAL A 93 5.32 11.68 3.44
N SER A 94 5.62 10.39 3.44
CA SER A 94 6.72 9.78 4.18
C SER A 94 7.12 8.43 3.56
N GLU A 95 8.33 7.98 3.88
CA GLU A 95 8.73 6.59 3.63
C GLU A 95 8.10 5.63 4.64
N ASP A 96 7.79 6.10 5.85
CA ASP A 96 6.96 5.37 6.80
C ASP A 96 5.50 5.42 6.34
N CYS A 97 5.17 4.55 5.39
CA CYS A 97 3.89 4.53 4.69
C CYS A 97 3.25 3.14 4.56
N LEU A 98 3.87 2.06 5.06
CA LEU A 98 3.37 0.68 4.91
C LEU A 98 2.26 0.36 5.91
N TYR A 99 1.12 1.01 5.69
CA TYR A 99 -0.09 0.85 6.47
C TYR A 99 -1.28 0.49 5.57
N LEU A 100 -2.27 -0.19 6.14
CA LEU A 100 -3.54 -0.45 5.49
C LEU A 100 -4.71 0.10 6.32
N ASN A 101 -5.86 0.18 5.67
CA ASN A 101 -7.09 0.64 6.29
C ASN A 101 -8.18 -0.41 6.08
N ILE A 102 -9.03 -0.60 7.08
CA ILE A 102 -10.07 -1.62 7.10
C ILE A 102 -11.41 -0.95 7.42
N MET A 103 -12.39 -1.14 6.56
CA MET A 103 -13.78 -0.74 6.78
C MET A 103 -14.65 -1.99 6.76
N ALA A 104 -15.23 -2.32 7.90
CA ALA A 104 -15.96 -3.58 8.11
C ALA A 104 -17.39 -3.32 8.61
N PRO A 105 -18.38 -4.10 8.14
CA PRO A 105 -19.71 -4.09 8.74
C PRO A 105 -19.65 -4.38 10.25
N ALA A 106 -20.38 -3.62 11.07
CA ALA A 106 -20.51 -3.89 12.51
C ALA A 106 -21.84 -4.59 12.86
N TRP A 107 -22.47 -5.21 11.87
CA TRP A 107 -23.69 -6.02 12.01
C TRP A 107 -23.41 -7.44 11.53
N SER A 108 -24.30 -8.37 11.82
CA SER A 108 -24.25 -9.74 11.32
C SER A 108 -25.26 -9.94 10.18
N ASN A 109 -24.94 -10.85 9.28
CA ASN A 109 -25.87 -11.38 8.28
C ASN A 109 -25.76 -12.91 8.30
N LYS A 110 -26.90 -13.60 8.41
CA LYS A 110 -26.98 -15.06 8.55
C LYS A 110 -26.49 -15.82 7.31
N GLU A 111 -26.46 -15.18 6.15
CA GLU A 111 -25.92 -15.76 4.92
C GLU A 111 -24.39 -15.86 4.96
N PHE A 112 -23.73 -14.95 5.68
CA PHE A 112 -22.28 -14.85 5.79
C PHE A 112 -21.75 -15.54 7.07
N LYS A 113 -21.96 -16.86 7.15
CA LYS A 113 -21.60 -17.67 8.32
C LYS A 113 -20.12 -17.57 8.74
N ASN A 114 -19.22 -17.42 7.76
CA ASN A 114 -17.78 -17.36 7.97
C ASN A 114 -17.20 -15.93 7.90
N GLY A 115 -18.08 -14.91 7.88
CA GLY A 115 -17.69 -13.51 7.68
C GLY A 115 -18.08 -12.96 6.31
N PHE A 116 -17.99 -11.65 6.17
CA PHE A 116 -18.32 -10.93 4.94
C PHE A 116 -17.26 -11.14 3.85
N PRO A 117 -17.64 -11.17 2.56
CA PRO A 117 -16.69 -11.11 1.46
C PRO A 117 -15.74 -9.92 1.60
N VAL A 118 -14.46 -10.14 1.27
CA VAL A 118 -13.39 -9.16 1.48
C VAL A 118 -12.95 -8.61 0.13
N CYS A 119 -12.95 -7.29 -0.02
CA CYS A 119 -12.35 -6.59 -1.16
C CYS A 119 -11.07 -5.89 -0.71
N VAL A 120 -9.93 -6.30 -1.27
CA VAL A 120 -8.65 -5.60 -1.10
C VAL A 120 -8.44 -4.70 -2.29
N TYR A 121 -8.54 -3.39 -2.10
CA TYR A 121 -8.44 -2.41 -3.17
C TYR A 121 -7.03 -1.79 -3.26
N VAL A 122 -6.31 -2.10 -4.34
CA VAL A 122 -4.99 -1.55 -4.67
C VAL A 122 -5.17 -0.29 -5.52
N HIS A 123 -4.69 0.85 -5.02
CA HIS A 123 -4.84 2.13 -5.71
C HIS A 123 -3.96 2.22 -6.97
N GLY A 124 -4.37 3.10 -7.89
CA GLY A 124 -3.65 3.39 -9.13
C GLY A 124 -2.52 4.41 -8.94
N GLY A 125 -2.33 5.28 -9.95
CA GLY A 125 -1.34 6.36 -9.90
C GLY A 125 -0.05 6.08 -10.67
N GLY A 126 -0.08 5.20 -11.66
CA GLY A 126 1.06 4.93 -12.55
C GLY A 126 2.33 4.51 -11.80
N TYR A 127 2.16 3.87 -10.64
CA TYR A 127 3.22 3.48 -9.70
C TYR A 127 4.02 4.63 -9.06
N VAL A 128 3.67 5.90 -9.29
CA VAL A 128 4.44 7.06 -8.82
C VAL A 128 3.68 8.01 -7.91
N MET A 129 2.36 7.90 -7.86
CA MET A 129 1.50 8.78 -7.08
C MET A 129 0.26 8.05 -6.55
N ASP A 130 -0.65 8.83 -5.98
CA ASP A 130 -1.91 8.42 -5.35
C ASP A 130 -1.71 7.84 -3.93
N SER A 131 -2.82 7.56 -3.25
CA SER A 131 -2.85 7.02 -1.90
C SER A 131 -4.24 6.46 -1.57
N ALA A 132 -4.26 5.38 -0.79
CA ALA A 132 -5.48 4.80 -0.25
C ALA A 132 -6.33 5.80 0.56
N ALA A 133 -5.72 6.83 1.14
CA ALA A 133 -6.42 7.91 1.85
C ALA A 133 -7.33 8.76 0.93
N GLY A 134 -7.02 8.87 -0.36
CA GLY A 134 -7.79 9.65 -1.34
C GLY A 134 -9.22 9.15 -1.55
N TYR A 135 -9.46 7.86 -1.36
CA TYR A 135 -10.77 7.23 -1.55
C TYR A 135 -11.74 7.47 -0.39
N ARG A 136 -11.25 7.90 0.78
CA ARG A 136 -12.00 8.25 1.99
C ARG A 136 -12.90 7.12 2.51
N TYR A 137 -12.63 6.67 3.75
CA TYR A 137 -13.36 5.58 4.39
C TYR A 137 -14.88 5.82 4.42
N GLY A 138 -15.32 7.07 4.51
CA GLY A 138 -16.74 7.43 4.53
C GLY A 138 -17.43 7.21 3.18
N ASN A 139 -16.72 7.35 2.07
CA ASN A 139 -17.27 7.03 0.75
C ASN A 139 -17.32 5.51 0.56
N ILE A 140 -16.21 4.83 0.84
CA ILE A 140 -16.12 3.36 0.78
C ILE A 140 -17.20 2.70 1.64
N ALA A 141 -17.42 3.20 2.86
CA ALA A 141 -18.43 2.67 3.75
C ALA A 141 -19.86 2.81 3.19
N ARG A 142 -20.15 3.91 2.49
CA ARG A 142 -21.48 4.15 1.89
C ARG A 142 -21.69 3.35 0.61
N THR A 143 -20.63 3.02 -0.13
CA THR A 143 -20.74 2.37 -1.43
C THR A 143 -20.62 0.85 -1.35
N LEU A 144 -19.57 0.34 -0.69
CA LEU A 144 -19.23 -1.08 -0.66
C LEU A 144 -19.62 -1.74 0.67
N VAL A 145 -19.28 -1.13 1.80
CA VAL A 145 -19.58 -1.74 3.11
C VAL A 145 -21.08 -1.78 3.39
N SER A 146 -21.83 -0.78 2.92
CA SER A 146 -23.29 -0.77 2.94
C SER A 146 -23.91 -1.92 2.12
N LYS A 147 -23.14 -2.54 1.24
CA LYS A 147 -23.48 -3.72 0.43
C LYS A 147 -22.80 -4.98 0.96
N GLU A 148 -22.44 -4.98 2.24
CA GLU A 148 -21.97 -6.16 2.98
C GLU A 148 -20.64 -6.71 2.47
N VAL A 149 -19.78 -5.82 1.99
CA VAL A 149 -18.39 -6.13 1.61
C VAL A 149 -17.47 -5.47 2.63
N LEU A 150 -16.59 -6.25 3.26
CA LEU A 150 -15.49 -5.72 4.04
C LEU A 150 -14.42 -5.20 3.09
N VAL A 151 -13.96 -3.96 3.26
CA VAL A 151 -12.97 -3.35 2.36
C VAL A 151 -11.65 -3.08 3.06
N VAL A 152 -10.55 -3.49 2.44
CA VAL A 152 -9.19 -3.19 2.86
C VAL A 152 -8.50 -2.32 1.81
N THR A 153 -7.83 -1.26 2.21
CA THR A 153 -7.05 -0.40 1.30
C THR A 153 -5.60 -0.26 1.79
N PRO A 154 -4.66 -1.06 1.24
CA PRO A 154 -3.25 -0.95 1.56
C PRO A 154 -2.57 0.20 0.81
N GLU A 155 -1.60 0.82 1.47
CA GLU A 155 -0.57 1.64 0.81
C GLU A 155 0.61 0.75 0.38
N TYR A 156 1.33 1.16 -0.66
CA TYR A 156 2.56 0.50 -1.10
C TYR A 156 3.59 1.55 -1.54
N ARG A 157 4.89 1.21 -1.55
CA ARG A 157 5.92 2.17 -1.98
C ARG A 157 5.77 2.54 -3.45
N LEU A 158 6.10 3.80 -3.78
CA LEU A 158 5.94 4.37 -5.12
C LEU A 158 7.28 4.82 -5.71
N GLY A 159 7.33 4.98 -7.03
CA GLY A 159 8.47 5.47 -7.79
C GLY A 159 9.74 4.67 -7.49
N TYR A 160 10.87 5.38 -7.34
CA TYR A 160 12.14 4.74 -7.01
C TYR A 160 12.09 3.96 -5.68
N PHE A 161 11.30 4.39 -4.68
CA PHE A 161 11.22 3.66 -3.41
C PHE A 161 10.62 2.26 -3.58
N GLY A 162 9.70 2.09 -4.53
CA GLY A 162 9.02 0.83 -4.83
C GLY A 162 9.71 0.00 -5.92
N PHE A 163 10.41 0.63 -6.87
CA PHE A 163 10.82 -0.03 -8.12
C PHE A 163 12.29 0.18 -8.50
N PHE A 164 13.12 0.84 -7.69
CA PHE A 164 14.55 0.91 -7.97
C PHE A 164 15.16 -0.50 -8.04
N CYS A 165 15.95 -0.77 -9.08
CA CYS A 165 16.49 -2.10 -9.36
C CYS A 165 17.92 -2.03 -9.92
N LEU A 166 18.80 -2.88 -9.39
CA LEU A 166 20.13 -3.17 -9.95
C LEU A 166 20.29 -4.65 -10.35
N ASP A 167 19.23 -5.44 -10.14
CA ASP A 167 19.15 -6.90 -10.34
C ASP A 167 20.25 -7.73 -9.66
N ASP A 168 20.69 -7.32 -8.48
CA ASP A 168 21.66 -8.07 -7.67
C ASP A 168 21.15 -8.32 -6.24
N LYS A 169 21.97 -8.91 -5.39
CA LYS A 169 21.60 -9.19 -4.00
C LYS A 169 21.39 -7.93 -3.15
N HIS A 170 21.88 -6.77 -3.60
CA HIS A 170 21.77 -5.51 -2.88
C HIS A 170 20.50 -4.74 -3.23
N CYS A 171 19.97 -4.92 -4.45
CA CYS A 171 18.73 -4.29 -4.91
C CYS A 171 18.02 -5.06 -6.05
N LYS A 172 17.11 -5.98 -5.69
CA LYS A 172 16.35 -6.80 -6.65
C LYS A 172 15.13 -6.12 -7.30
N GLY A 173 14.69 -4.95 -6.82
CA GLY A 173 13.51 -4.27 -7.34
C GLY A 173 12.17 -4.89 -6.92
N ASN A 174 11.09 -4.39 -7.54
CA ASN A 174 9.69 -4.79 -7.30
C ASN A 174 9.24 -4.74 -5.83
N PHE A 175 9.86 -3.89 -5.02
CA PHE A 175 9.56 -3.74 -3.61
C PHE A 175 8.10 -3.34 -3.35
N ALA A 176 7.50 -2.54 -4.23
CA ALA A 176 6.08 -2.21 -4.18
C ALA A 176 5.16 -3.45 -4.29
N LEU A 177 5.48 -4.39 -5.18
CA LEU A 177 4.72 -5.65 -5.31
C LEU A 177 4.92 -6.53 -4.08
N TRP A 178 6.12 -6.51 -3.48
CA TRP A 178 6.35 -7.17 -2.20
C TRP A 178 5.57 -6.52 -1.04
N ASP A 179 5.41 -5.19 -1.05
CA ASP A 179 4.55 -4.49 -0.07
C ASP A 179 3.10 -4.96 -0.19
N GLN A 180 2.59 -5.04 -1.42
CA GLN A 180 1.24 -5.54 -1.69
C GLN A 180 1.09 -7.02 -1.30
N ALA A 181 2.10 -7.85 -1.54
CA ALA A 181 2.12 -9.26 -1.10
C ALA A 181 2.07 -9.37 0.42
N MET A 182 2.82 -8.55 1.15
CA MET A 182 2.80 -8.52 2.61
C MET A 182 1.44 -8.03 3.15
N ALA A 183 0.83 -7.04 2.50
CA ALA A 183 -0.52 -6.61 2.84
C ALA A 183 -1.56 -7.72 2.61
N LEU A 184 -1.47 -8.48 1.50
CA LEU A 184 -2.36 -9.63 1.26
C LEU A 184 -2.16 -10.73 2.30
N LYS A 185 -0.92 -10.99 2.71
CA LYS A 185 -0.62 -11.95 3.77
C LYS A 185 -1.25 -11.52 5.09
N PHE A 186 -1.09 -10.25 5.48
CA PHE A 186 -1.78 -9.68 6.64
C PHE A 186 -3.29 -9.89 6.55
N VAL A 187 -3.90 -9.61 5.40
CA VAL A 187 -5.35 -9.79 5.21
C VAL A 187 -5.74 -11.26 5.39
N LYS A 188 -5.04 -12.18 4.71
CA LYS A 188 -5.32 -13.62 4.82
C LYS A 188 -5.26 -14.11 6.28
N ASP A 189 -4.30 -13.60 7.05
CA ASP A 189 -4.06 -14.07 8.42
C ASP A 189 -4.95 -13.40 9.48
N ASN A 190 -5.44 -12.18 9.22
CA ASN A 190 -6.12 -11.38 10.24
C ASN A 190 -7.59 -11.05 9.94
N ILE A 191 -8.06 -11.15 8.70
CA ILE A 191 -9.34 -10.53 8.31
C ILE A 191 -10.56 -11.16 9.00
N ALA A 192 -10.47 -12.43 9.41
CA ALA A 192 -11.47 -13.12 10.22
C ALA A 192 -11.78 -12.36 11.52
N LYS A 193 -10.77 -11.76 12.15
CA LYS A 193 -10.90 -10.98 13.39
C LYS A 193 -11.65 -9.66 13.20
N PHE A 194 -11.77 -9.21 11.96
CA PHE A 194 -12.54 -8.02 11.56
C PHE A 194 -13.93 -8.38 11.01
N GLY A 195 -14.30 -9.66 11.03
CA GLY A 195 -15.57 -10.16 10.49
C GLY A 195 -15.56 -10.43 8.99
N GLY A 196 -14.39 -10.52 8.35
CA GLY A 196 -14.25 -10.92 6.95
C GLY A 196 -14.02 -12.42 6.78
N ASP A 197 -14.39 -12.97 5.65
CA ASP A 197 -14.13 -14.37 5.30
C ASP A 197 -12.76 -14.49 4.57
N PRO A 198 -11.74 -15.12 5.18
CA PRO A 198 -10.41 -15.27 4.57
C PRO A 198 -10.41 -16.20 3.34
N GLU A 199 -11.50 -16.95 3.11
CA GLU A 199 -11.72 -17.80 1.94
C GLU A 199 -12.55 -17.09 0.84
N LYS A 200 -12.85 -15.79 1.01
CA LYS A 200 -13.57 -14.97 0.02
C LYS A 200 -12.94 -13.60 -0.17
N ILE A 201 -11.64 -13.63 -0.44
CA ILE A 201 -10.84 -12.43 -0.75
C ILE A 201 -10.85 -12.17 -2.26
N THR A 202 -11.26 -10.97 -2.64
CA THR A 202 -11.19 -10.42 -3.99
C THR A 202 -10.18 -9.27 -4.00
N VAL A 203 -9.17 -9.35 -4.87
CA VAL A 203 -8.26 -8.22 -5.12
C VAL A 203 -8.81 -7.37 -6.25
N MET A 204 -8.90 -6.07 -6.03
CA MET A 204 -9.46 -5.12 -6.98
C MET A 204 -8.50 -3.95 -7.15
N GLY A 205 -8.39 -3.41 -8.35
CA GLY A 205 -7.58 -2.21 -8.54
C GLY A 205 -7.84 -1.53 -9.88
N GLN A 206 -7.47 -0.25 -9.95
CA GLN A 206 -7.66 0.57 -11.15
C GLN A 206 -6.32 1.09 -11.70
N SER A 207 -6.17 1.14 -13.03
CA SER A 207 -4.93 1.57 -13.70
C SER A 207 -3.73 0.74 -13.20
N ALA A 208 -2.67 1.37 -12.68
CA ALA A 208 -1.53 0.66 -12.08
C ALA A 208 -1.94 -0.30 -10.94
N GLY A 209 -3.03 -0.02 -10.22
CA GLY A 209 -3.61 -0.96 -9.25
C GLY A 209 -4.31 -2.14 -9.91
N GLY A 210 -4.88 -1.96 -11.11
CA GLY A 210 -5.45 -3.04 -11.92
C GLY A 210 -4.36 -3.94 -12.49
N THR A 211 -3.28 -3.34 -12.98
CA THR A 211 -2.05 -4.08 -13.36
C THR A 211 -1.46 -4.82 -12.16
N SER A 212 -1.33 -4.17 -11.00
CA SER A 212 -0.88 -4.80 -9.76
C SER A 212 -1.75 -6.01 -9.40
N THR A 213 -3.07 -5.84 -9.45
CA THR A 213 -4.05 -6.92 -9.21
C THR A 213 -3.81 -8.11 -10.15
N ASP A 214 -3.52 -7.84 -11.42
CA ASP A 214 -3.22 -8.88 -12.40
C ASP A 214 -1.88 -9.58 -12.10
N LEU A 215 -0.81 -8.82 -11.87
CA LEU A 215 0.52 -9.35 -11.51
C LEU A 215 0.48 -10.20 -10.22
N LEU A 216 -0.28 -9.77 -9.21
CA LEU A 216 -0.47 -10.52 -7.97
C LEU A 216 -1.20 -11.85 -8.21
N SER A 217 -2.06 -11.94 -9.22
CA SER A 217 -2.73 -13.19 -9.59
C SER A 217 -1.85 -14.17 -10.36
N LEU A 218 -0.80 -13.66 -11.02
CA LEU A 218 0.17 -14.46 -11.75
C LEU A 218 1.29 -14.98 -10.84
N SER A 219 1.67 -14.18 -9.84
CA SER A 219 2.80 -14.48 -8.96
C SER A 219 2.54 -15.72 -8.08
N PRO A 220 3.46 -16.70 -8.03
CA PRO A 220 3.33 -17.87 -7.16
C PRO A 220 3.40 -17.52 -5.67
N ILE A 221 3.82 -16.30 -5.32
CA ILE A 221 3.88 -15.83 -3.92
C ILE A 221 2.49 -15.43 -3.42
N THR A 222 1.62 -14.94 -4.31
CA THR A 222 0.37 -14.26 -3.93
C THR A 222 -0.89 -14.86 -4.51
N ARG A 223 -0.81 -15.63 -5.60
CA ARG A 223 -1.99 -16.19 -6.29
C ARG A 223 -2.88 -17.07 -5.40
N ASP A 224 -2.30 -17.68 -4.36
CA ASP A 224 -3.00 -18.55 -3.42
C ASP A 224 -3.47 -17.81 -2.15
N LEU A 225 -3.26 -16.48 -2.06
CA LEU A 225 -3.72 -15.64 -0.94
C LEU A 225 -5.11 -15.04 -1.16
N PHE A 226 -5.68 -15.16 -2.37
CA PHE A 226 -6.99 -14.62 -2.72
C PHE A 226 -7.67 -15.45 -3.82
N HIS A 227 -8.96 -15.20 -4.06
CA HIS A 227 -9.83 -16.10 -4.82
C HIS A 227 -10.29 -15.48 -6.15
N GLN A 228 -10.46 -14.17 -6.18
CA GLN A 228 -11.00 -13.45 -7.33
C GLN A 228 -10.21 -12.16 -7.58
N LYS A 229 -10.23 -11.70 -8.82
CA LYS A 229 -9.61 -10.43 -9.22
C LYS A 229 -10.57 -9.56 -10.02
N ILE A 230 -10.46 -8.24 -9.83
CA ILE A 230 -11.16 -7.23 -10.63
C ILE A 230 -10.12 -6.21 -11.13
N CYS A 231 -9.74 -6.35 -12.39
CA CYS A 231 -8.76 -5.49 -13.06
C CYS A 231 -9.46 -4.36 -13.82
N MET A 232 -9.47 -3.14 -13.28
CA MET A 232 -10.15 -1.99 -13.90
C MET A 232 -9.17 -1.15 -14.73
N ALA A 233 -9.25 -1.22 -16.05
CA ALA A 233 -8.40 -0.42 -16.96
C ALA A 233 -6.89 -0.56 -16.69
N GLY A 234 -6.44 -1.78 -16.37
CA GLY A 234 -5.03 -2.13 -16.18
C GLY A 234 -4.87 -3.65 -16.12
N SER A 235 -3.80 -4.16 -16.72
CA SER A 235 -3.41 -5.58 -16.82
C SER A 235 -1.90 -5.69 -16.92
N ALA A 236 -1.35 -6.89 -16.75
CA ALA A 236 0.07 -7.18 -16.90
C ALA A 236 0.55 -7.05 -18.37
N GLU A 237 -0.35 -7.05 -19.35
CA GLU A 237 -0.01 -6.95 -20.78
C GLU A 237 0.00 -5.51 -21.31
N ASN A 238 -0.36 -4.51 -20.50
CA ASN A 238 -0.33 -3.12 -20.96
C ASN A 238 1.12 -2.67 -21.19
N GLN A 239 1.40 -1.91 -22.25
CA GLN A 239 2.75 -1.47 -22.59
C GLN A 239 3.48 -0.64 -21.50
N TRP A 240 2.74 -0.05 -20.57
CA TRP A 240 3.27 0.73 -19.45
C TRP A 240 3.31 -0.04 -18.12
N SER A 241 2.88 -1.32 -18.13
CA SER A 241 2.73 -2.14 -16.93
C SER A 241 4.05 -2.62 -16.34
N MET A 242 5.00 -2.93 -17.23
CA MET A 242 6.31 -3.51 -16.95
C MET A 242 7.31 -2.97 -17.97
N SER A 243 8.57 -2.86 -17.55
CA SER A 243 9.69 -2.44 -18.38
C SER A 243 10.74 -3.54 -18.48
N GLU A 244 11.46 -3.55 -19.60
CA GLU A 244 12.62 -4.43 -19.77
C GLU A 244 13.65 -4.22 -18.67
N LYS A 245 14.18 -5.32 -18.15
CA LYS A 245 15.03 -5.32 -16.96
C LYS A 245 16.27 -4.44 -17.14
N GLU A 246 16.94 -4.58 -18.27
CA GLU A 246 18.15 -3.83 -18.63
C GLU A 246 17.87 -2.33 -18.72
N TRP A 247 16.66 -1.96 -19.17
CA TRP A 247 16.22 -0.58 -19.23
C TRP A 247 16.02 0.01 -17.83
N VAL A 248 15.37 -0.72 -16.93
CA VAL A 248 15.16 -0.29 -15.54
C VAL A 248 16.50 -0.10 -14.83
N ILE A 249 17.42 -1.06 -14.97
CA ILE A 249 18.77 -0.99 -14.37
C ILE A 249 19.51 0.24 -14.88
N LYS A 250 19.51 0.47 -16.20
CA LYS A 250 20.16 1.64 -16.81
C LYS A 250 19.60 2.94 -16.23
N ARG A 251 18.27 3.08 -16.15
CA ARG A 251 17.62 4.28 -15.61
C ARG A 251 17.89 4.49 -14.12
N CYS A 252 17.94 3.43 -13.33
CA CYS A 252 18.27 3.49 -11.91
C CYS A 252 19.72 3.94 -11.70
N ARG A 253 20.67 3.41 -12.48
CA ARG A 253 22.08 3.83 -12.46
C ARG A 253 22.24 5.30 -12.89
N GLU A 254 21.62 5.71 -14.00
CA GLU A 254 21.61 7.11 -14.45
C GLU A 254 21.08 8.06 -13.37
N LYS A 255 20.00 7.66 -12.67
CA LYS A 255 19.44 8.44 -11.56
C LYS A 255 20.42 8.53 -10.39
N ALA A 256 21.08 7.44 -10.02
CA ALA A 256 22.07 7.44 -8.94
C ALA A 256 23.25 8.38 -9.24
N LEU A 257 23.79 8.32 -10.46
CA LEU A 257 24.86 9.22 -10.92
C LEU A 257 24.39 10.68 -10.89
N LYS A 258 23.19 10.98 -11.41
CA LYS A 258 22.60 12.33 -11.37
C LYS A 258 22.39 12.86 -9.95
N LEU A 259 22.21 11.97 -8.97
CA LEU A 259 22.08 12.35 -7.57
C LEU A 259 23.43 12.61 -6.88
N GLY A 260 24.54 12.30 -7.54
CA GLY A 260 25.90 12.52 -7.06
C GLY A 260 26.61 11.27 -6.57
N PHE A 261 26.13 10.07 -6.89
CA PHE A 261 26.90 8.85 -6.66
C PHE A 261 28.12 8.85 -7.59
N VAL A 262 29.31 8.66 -7.03
CA VAL A 262 30.57 8.60 -7.77
C VAL A 262 31.04 7.15 -7.83
N ARG A 263 31.42 6.72 -9.03
CA ARG A 263 31.90 5.36 -9.28
C ARG A 263 33.40 5.25 -9.08
N THR A 264 33.85 4.03 -8.81
CA THR A 264 35.28 3.70 -8.70
C THR A 264 35.90 3.37 -10.06
N SER A 265 35.08 3.11 -11.09
CA SER A 265 35.52 2.79 -12.44
C SER A 265 34.77 3.58 -13.52
N GLU A 266 35.45 3.83 -14.63
CA GLU A 266 34.86 4.38 -15.87
C GLU A 266 34.26 3.28 -16.78
N SER A 267 34.42 2.00 -16.42
CA SER A 267 33.84 0.87 -17.15
C SER A 267 32.32 1.04 -17.34
N PRO A 268 31.74 0.74 -18.51
CA PRO A 268 30.29 0.78 -18.68
C PRO A 268 29.55 -0.19 -17.76
N GLU A 269 30.19 -1.31 -17.41
CA GLU A 269 29.65 -2.31 -16.50
C GLU A 269 29.90 -1.94 -15.04
N TRP A 270 28.86 -2.04 -14.21
CA TRP A 270 28.99 -1.83 -12.77
C TRP A 270 29.31 -3.15 -12.09
N THR A 271 30.29 -3.10 -11.20
CA THR A 271 30.63 -4.23 -10.34
C THR A 271 29.61 -4.38 -9.20
N GLU A 272 29.58 -5.56 -8.58
CA GLU A 272 28.75 -5.81 -7.39
C GLU A 272 29.10 -4.86 -6.24
N GLU A 273 30.38 -4.54 -6.05
CA GLU A 273 30.82 -3.60 -5.01
C GLU A 273 30.35 -2.17 -5.31
N GLU A 274 30.37 -1.73 -6.57
CA GLU A 274 29.79 -0.43 -6.97
C GLU A 274 28.29 -0.38 -6.72
N ASN A 275 27.55 -1.46 -7.01
CA ASN A 275 26.13 -1.55 -6.71
C ASN A 275 25.87 -1.45 -5.19
N LYS A 276 26.66 -2.16 -4.37
CA LYS A 276 26.58 -2.08 -2.90
C LYS A 276 26.83 -0.65 -2.40
N GLN A 277 27.90 0.00 -2.86
CA GLN A 277 28.24 1.38 -2.51
C GLN A 277 27.15 2.37 -2.95
N CYS A 278 26.57 2.15 -4.13
CA CYS A 278 25.42 2.91 -4.61
C CYS A 278 24.23 2.81 -3.66
N MET A 279 23.88 1.59 -3.22
CA MET A 279 22.80 1.40 -2.26
C MET A 279 23.09 2.05 -0.91
N GLU A 280 24.33 1.98 -0.41
CA GLU A 280 24.75 2.66 0.82
C GLU A 280 24.65 4.19 0.69
N TYR A 281 25.02 4.74 -0.45
CA TYR A 281 24.89 6.16 -0.77
C TYR A 281 23.41 6.60 -0.83
N LEU A 282 22.58 5.90 -1.62
CA LEU A 282 21.18 6.26 -1.83
C LEU A 282 20.34 6.14 -0.54
N ARG A 283 20.68 5.22 0.36
CA ARG A 283 20.01 5.09 1.68
C ARG A 283 20.26 6.29 2.60
N LYS A 284 21.37 7.01 2.43
CA LYS A 284 21.71 8.20 3.23
C LYS A 284 21.10 9.49 2.67
N LEU A 285 20.61 9.48 1.43
CA LEU A 285 20.04 10.68 0.82
C LEU A 285 18.71 11.10 1.47
N PRO A 286 18.40 12.41 1.53
CA PRO A 286 17.07 12.89 1.86
C PRO A 286 16.04 12.34 0.87
N SER A 287 14.91 11.85 1.39
CA SER A 287 13.86 11.18 0.61
C SER A 287 13.31 12.06 -0.52
N ALA A 288 13.26 13.37 -0.31
CA ALA A 288 12.82 14.34 -1.32
C ALA A 288 13.64 14.30 -2.62
N LYS A 289 14.94 13.94 -2.58
CA LYS A 289 15.78 13.82 -3.77
C LYS A 289 15.44 12.60 -4.63
N LEU A 290 14.80 11.60 -4.03
CA LEU A 290 14.44 10.32 -4.63
C LEU A 290 12.99 10.26 -5.12
N VAL A 291 12.20 11.32 -4.93
CA VAL A 291 10.84 11.39 -5.49
C VAL A 291 10.91 11.34 -7.02
N TYR A 292 10.07 10.52 -7.62
CA TYR A 292 9.96 10.40 -9.07
C TYR A 292 9.18 11.61 -9.64
N PRO A 293 9.73 12.36 -10.61
CA PRO A 293 9.03 13.50 -11.18
C PRO A 293 7.97 13.03 -12.19
N VAL A 294 6.72 13.41 -11.98
CA VAL A 294 5.58 13.00 -12.84
C VAL A 294 5.67 13.54 -14.28
N HIS A 295 6.42 14.62 -14.54
CA HIS A 295 6.65 15.14 -15.89
C HIS A 295 7.65 14.30 -16.72
N SER A 296 8.28 13.28 -16.11
CA SER A 296 9.12 12.35 -16.86
C SER A 296 8.26 11.23 -17.44
N LYS A 297 8.59 10.76 -18.66
CA LYS A 297 7.90 9.64 -19.33
C LYS A 297 7.78 8.46 -18.33
N PHE A 298 6.59 7.87 -18.20
CA PHE A 298 6.26 6.78 -17.26
C PHE A 298 6.94 5.45 -17.65
N ASN A 299 8.28 5.42 -17.73
CA ASN A 299 9.02 4.31 -18.36
C ASN A 299 10.04 3.65 -17.40
N ILE A 300 9.77 3.62 -16.09
CA ILE A 300 10.64 2.94 -15.10
C ILE A 300 9.97 1.70 -14.47
N PHE A 301 8.70 1.47 -14.74
CA PHE A 301 7.92 0.39 -14.12
C PHE A 301 7.83 -0.78 -15.09
#